data_AF-A0A8T4W382-F1
#
_entry.id   AF-A0A8T4W382-F1
#
_cell.length_a   1.000
_cell.length_b   1.000
_cell.length_c   1.000
_cell.angle_alpha   90.00
_cell.angle_beta   90.00
_cell.angle_gamma   90.00
#
_symmetry.space_group_name_H-M   'P 1'
#
loop_
_entity.id
_entity.type
_entity.pdbx_description
1 polymer ?
#
loop_
_entity_poly.entity_id
_entity_poly.type
_entity_poly.pdbx_seq_one_letter_code
_entity_poly.pdbx_strand_id
1 'polypeptide(L)'
;MKKLAAFVVFLFVASAVVPAIGVYDTTGTVSPAQSESGASEAIPPVRIRFPADPQPDGDAAVVVPRSSMPVIVRQGHPFMASVRLDGTPSGWKVSLETAYDPVVTGQKLAVQDTVYNETTGCWDVIAMVPASLPADLYNLTVEVECQGDIYQLSTPRSVSVVGEYRQELSFVHLTDFHIGDPRGFKENFRQTLGWKAAKKSVQEINLLHPDFVVITGDLTFGQLYPYEYSFEYRTCYEILQQFDVPTYLVPGNHDGYIQTGQDGLTFWERFFGPLYYSFDYGDRHFTGVNSYDWPSRSRHAISYVAFNWGGHVQAEQLSWVADDLARHGDGFNAVLLHHNPLWETVN
;
A
#
# COMPACT_ATOMS: atom_id res chain seq x y z
N MET A 1 18.75 -12.55 58.25
CA MET A 1 18.86 -11.16 57.72
C MET A 1 19.96 -11.18 56.67
N LYS A 2 19.84 -10.87 55.37
CA LYS A 2 18.77 -10.36 54.49
C LYS A 2 18.92 -11.07 53.12
N LYS A 3 17.82 -11.01 52.35
CA LYS A 3 17.39 -11.80 51.20
C LYS A 3 18.28 -11.80 49.93
N LEU A 4 18.15 -12.92 49.23
CA LEU A 4 18.33 -13.22 47.80
C LEU A 4 17.56 -12.25 46.88
N ALA A 5 18.07 -11.95 45.68
CA ALA A 5 17.25 -11.57 44.53
C ALA A 5 17.87 -12.10 43.24
N ALA A 6 17.15 -13.05 42.63
CA ALA A 6 17.41 -13.60 41.31
C ALA A 6 17.00 -12.58 40.24
N PHE A 7 17.76 -12.51 39.16
CA PHE A 7 17.39 -11.75 37.97
C PHE A 7 16.48 -12.62 37.11
N VAL A 8 15.20 -12.24 37.03
CA VAL A 8 14.22 -12.84 36.11
C VAL A 8 14.15 -11.94 34.88
N VAL A 9 14.49 -12.47 33.71
CA VAL A 9 14.23 -11.84 32.42
C VAL A 9 12.77 -12.08 32.09
N PHE A 10 11.95 -11.02 32.04
CA PHE A 10 10.59 -11.11 31.50
C PHE A 10 10.66 -10.97 29.98
N LEU A 11 10.44 -12.09 29.31
CA LEU A 11 10.05 -12.16 27.90
C LEU A 11 8.56 -11.81 27.83
N PHE A 12 8.18 -10.66 27.28
CA PHE A 12 6.77 -10.39 26.98
C PHE A 12 6.43 -11.03 25.63
N VAL A 13 5.84 -12.24 25.71
CA VAL A 13 5.02 -12.81 24.65
C VAL A 13 3.59 -12.50 25.04
N ALA A 14 2.91 -11.60 24.33
CA ALA A 14 1.49 -11.38 24.50
C ALA A 14 0.75 -12.19 23.42
N SER A 15 0.21 -13.34 23.83
CA SER A 15 -0.92 -13.98 23.17
C SER A 15 -2.12 -13.91 24.12
N ALA A 16 -3.29 -13.54 23.58
CA ALA A 16 -4.64 -14.04 23.85
C ALA A 16 -5.73 -12.95 23.84
N VAL A 17 -6.63 -13.06 22.83
CA VAL A 17 -8.11 -13.14 22.91
C VAL A 17 -8.89 -12.10 23.76
N VAL A 18 -9.52 -11.14 23.04
CA VAL A 18 -10.91 -10.59 23.08
C VAL A 18 -11.83 -11.03 24.27
N PRO A 19 -12.65 -10.17 24.93
CA PRO A 19 -13.58 -9.22 24.29
C PRO A 19 -13.79 -7.84 24.94
N ALA A 20 -14.16 -6.85 24.11
CA ALA A 20 -15.06 -5.77 24.52
C ALA A 20 -15.85 -5.29 23.29
N ILE A 21 -17.12 -5.66 23.24
CA ILE A 21 -18.12 -5.09 22.33
C ILE A 21 -18.43 -3.69 22.87
N GLY A 22 -17.97 -2.65 22.18
CA GLY A 22 -18.41 -1.28 22.39
C GLY A 22 -19.60 -1.02 21.47
N VAL A 23 -20.82 -1.08 22.00
CA VAL A 23 -22.02 -0.57 21.33
C VAL A 23 -21.95 0.96 21.41
N TYR A 24 -21.75 1.63 20.29
CA TYR A 24 -22.00 3.08 20.19
C TYR A 24 -23.41 3.29 19.66
N ASP A 25 -24.27 3.81 20.53
CA ASP A 25 -25.58 4.37 20.19
C ASP A 25 -25.38 5.80 19.69
N THR A 26 -25.72 6.06 18.43
CA THR A 26 -25.93 7.42 17.93
C THR A 26 -27.28 7.48 17.25
N THR A 27 -28.35 7.62 18.04
CA THR A 27 -29.61 8.21 17.59
C THR A 27 -29.38 9.66 17.19
N GLY A 28 -28.91 9.89 15.96
CA GLY A 28 -28.92 11.17 15.27
C GLY A 28 -30.07 11.17 14.28
N THR A 29 -31.09 11.98 14.54
CA THR A 29 -32.24 12.20 13.66
C THR A 29 -31.79 12.67 12.28
N VAL A 30 -32.03 11.86 11.24
CA VAL A 30 -31.85 12.23 9.84
C VAL A 30 -33.04 13.11 9.41
N SER A 31 -32.76 14.38 9.10
CA SER A 31 -33.70 15.21 8.33
C SER A 31 -33.61 14.84 6.85
N PRO A 32 -34.73 14.70 6.12
CA PRO A 32 -34.69 14.31 4.72
C PRO A 32 -34.16 15.45 3.85
N ALA A 33 -33.07 15.20 3.14
CA ALA A 33 -32.56 16.10 2.13
C ALA A 33 -33.57 16.25 0.98
N GLN A 34 -33.78 17.49 0.59
CA GLN A 34 -34.70 17.93 -0.44
C GLN A 34 -34.25 17.42 -1.82
N SER A 35 -35.22 17.09 -2.67
CA SER A 35 -35.00 16.73 -4.06
C SER A 35 -34.50 17.95 -4.85
N GLU A 36 -33.24 17.92 -5.26
CA GLU A 36 -32.73 18.86 -6.26
C GLU A 36 -32.72 18.22 -7.65
N SER A 37 -33.48 18.83 -8.55
CA SER A 37 -33.40 18.62 -9.99
C SER A 37 -32.33 19.54 -10.58
N GLY A 38 -31.38 19.03 -11.36
CA GLY A 38 -30.57 19.85 -12.26
C GLY A 38 -29.16 19.34 -12.48
N ALA A 39 -28.86 18.95 -13.73
CA ALA A 39 -27.56 18.51 -14.26
C ALA A 39 -26.90 17.34 -13.49
N SER A 40 -26.75 16.18 -14.13
CA SER A 40 -25.88 15.12 -13.60
C SER A 40 -24.45 15.67 -13.52
N GLU A 41 -24.02 16.11 -12.34
CA GLU A 41 -22.60 16.40 -12.09
C GLU A 41 -21.79 15.16 -12.47
N ALA A 42 -20.66 15.39 -13.14
CA ALA A 42 -19.75 14.30 -13.47
C ALA A 42 -19.22 13.70 -12.17
N ILE A 43 -19.38 12.39 -12.01
CA ILE A 43 -18.88 11.65 -10.84
C ILE A 43 -17.35 11.80 -10.80
N PRO A 44 -16.76 12.34 -9.72
CA PRO A 44 -15.32 12.51 -9.62
C PRO A 44 -14.61 11.15 -9.59
N PRO A 45 -13.39 11.04 -10.16
CA PRO A 45 -12.66 9.78 -10.14
C PRO A 45 -12.11 9.47 -8.75
N VAL A 46 -12.23 8.19 -8.36
CA VAL A 46 -11.52 7.65 -7.19
C VAL A 46 -10.02 7.68 -7.49
N ARG A 47 -9.22 8.18 -6.53
CA ARG A 47 -7.78 8.37 -6.71
C ARG A 47 -7.01 7.97 -5.47
N ILE A 48 -5.82 7.39 -5.68
CA ILE A 48 -4.79 7.27 -4.66
C ILE A 48 -3.97 8.56 -4.71
N ARG A 49 -3.78 9.23 -3.57
CA ARG A 49 -3.01 10.48 -3.49
C ARG A 49 -1.61 10.16 -2.99
N PHE A 50 -0.60 10.80 -3.58
CA PHE A 50 0.79 10.65 -3.18
C PHE A 50 1.58 11.89 -3.64
N PRO A 51 2.65 12.30 -2.94
CA PRO A 51 3.43 13.50 -3.32
C PRO A 51 4.81 13.20 -3.91
N ALA A 52 5.33 11.99 -3.73
CA ALA A 52 6.62 11.62 -4.28
C ALA A 52 6.51 11.38 -5.80
N ASP A 53 7.59 11.62 -6.55
CA ASP A 53 7.82 11.00 -7.87
C ASP A 53 8.51 9.65 -7.61
N PRO A 54 7.76 8.54 -7.42
CA PRO A 54 8.39 7.26 -7.18
C PRO A 54 9.27 6.93 -8.37
N GLN A 55 10.33 6.16 -8.12
CA GLN A 55 11.24 5.69 -9.16
C GLN A 55 10.91 4.24 -9.52
N PRO A 56 9.83 3.95 -10.28
CA PRO A 56 9.59 2.62 -10.78
C PRO A 56 10.73 2.20 -11.72
N ASP A 57 10.85 0.88 -11.91
CA ASP A 57 11.78 0.35 -12.90
C ASP A 57 11.44 0.78 -14.31
N GLY A 58 12.42 1.31 -15.03
CA GLY A 58 12.33 1.65 -16.44
C GLY A 58 11.70 3.01 -16.73
N ASP A 59 11.67 3.36 -18.01
CA ASP A 59 11.32 4.70 -18.50
C ASP A 59 9.80 4.95 -18.53
N ALA A 60 8.99 3.90 -18.32
CA ALA A 60 7.54 3.97 -18.33
C ALA A 60 6.90 2.99 -17.34
N ALA A 61 5.95 3.46 -16.53
CA ALA A 61 5.25 2.61 -15.57
C ALA A 61 3.91 3.20 -15.12
N VAL A 62 2.97 2.34 -14.74
CA VAL A 62 1.83 2.76 -13.90
C VAL A 62 2.36 2.95 -12.48
N VAL A 63 2.34 4.20 -12.02
CA VAL A 63 2.81 4.61 -10.69
C VAL A 63 1.77 4.25 -9.63
N VAL A 64 0.51 4.61 -9.87
CA VAL A 64 -0.65 4.17 -9.08
C VAL A 64 -1.84 3.91 -10.02
N PRO A 65 -2.73 2.97 -9.68
CA PRO A 65 -2.64 2.07 -8.54
C PRO A 65 -1.64 0.93 -8.76
N ARG A 66 -1.16 0.32 -7.66
CA ARG A 66 -0.28 -0.88 -7.66
C ARG A 66 -0.84 -1.95 -6.73
N SER A 67 -0.30 -3.16 -6.77
CA SER A 67 -0.73 -4.28 -5.88
C SER A 67 -0.63 -3.99 -4.37
N SER A 68 0.13 -2.97 -3.99
CA SER A 68 0.44 -2.48 -2.64
C SER A 68 -0.33 -1.21 -2.24
N MET A 69 -1.07 -0.63 -3.18
CA MET A 69 -1.97 0.51 -3.00
C MET A 69 -3.05 0.47 -4.10
N PRO A 70 -3.88 -0.58 -4.11
CA PRO A 70 -4.93 -0.72 -5.10
C PRO A 70 -6.00 0.35 -4.92
N VAL A 71 -6.64 0.73 -6.02
CA VAL A 71 -7.83 1.59 -5.96
C VAL A 71 -9.08 0.72 -5.74
N ILE A 72 -9.95 1.11 -4.81
CA ILE A 72 -11.24 0.47 -4.58
C ILE A 72 -12.33 1.38 -5.17
N VAL A 73 -12.93 0.95 -6.27
CA VAL A 73 -13.84 1.77 -7.09
C VAL A 73 -15.17 1.06 -7.27
N ARG A 74 -16.27 1.82 -7.21
CA ARG A 74 -17.61 1.27 -7.47
C ARG A 74 -17.84 1.03 -8.96
N GLN A 75 -18.65 0.03 -9.27
CA GLN A 75 -19.24 -0.14 -10.60
C GLN A 75 -19.89 1.17 -11.08
N GLY A 76 -19.67 1.52 -12.35
CA GLY A 76 -20.18 2.76 -12.95
C GLY A 76 -19.47 4.05 -12.50
N HIS A 77 -18.38 3.96 -11.74
CA HIS A 77 -17.58 5.11 -11.32
C HIS A 77 -16.22 5.13 -12.03
N PRO A 78 -15.64 6.31 -12.25
CA PRO A 78 -14.29 6.40 -12.77
C PRO A 78 -13.23 6.24 -11.67
N PHE A 79 -12.05 5.76 -12.07
CA PHE A 79 -10.83 5.83 -11.26
C PHE A 79 -9.70 6.48 -12.06
N MET A 80 -8.68 6.95 -11.33
CA MET A 80 -7.49 7.55 -11.89
C MET A 80 -6.31 6.56 -11.82
N ALA A 81 -5.62 6.38 -12.94
CA ALA A 81 -4.30 5.76 -12.99
C ALA A 81 -3.24 6.81 -13.35
N SER A 82 -2.25 6.99 -12.49
CA SER A 82 -1.11 7.87 -12.78
C SER A 82 -0.01 7.07 -13.47
N VAL A 83 0.40 7.51 -14.65
CA VAL A 83 1.37 6.83 -15.52
C VAL A 83 2.58 7.74 -15.71
N ARG A 84 3.75 7.27 -15.28
CA ARG A 84 5.02 7.94 -15.60
C ARG A 84 5.42 7.52 -17.01
N LEU A 85 5.64 8.51 -17.87
CA LEU A 85 6.04 8.30 -19.26
C LEU A 85 6.60 9.61 -19.81
N ASP A 86 7.86 9.58 -20.24
CA ASP A 86 8.49 10.73 -20.87
C ASP A 86 7.99 10.93 -22.30
N GLY A 87 7.76 12.19 -22.68
CA GLY A 87 7.34 12.58 -24.02
C GLY A 87 5.88 12.97 -24.15
N THR A 88 5.35 12.86 -25.37
CA THR A 88 3.98 13.27 -25.72
C THR A 88 3.17 12.03 -26.09
N PRO A 89 2.42 11.45 -25.14
CA PRO A 89 1.66 10.24 -25.38
C PRO A 89 0.35 10.51 -26.14
N SER A 90 -0.14 9.48 -26.80
CA SER A 90 -1.45 9.45 -27.46
C SER A 90 -2.00 8.02 -27.49
N GLY A 91 -3.26 7.86 -27.91
CA GLY A 91 -3.85 6.54 -28.14
C GLY A 91 -4.04 5.68 -26.88
N TRP A 92 -4.23 6.32 -25.71
CA TRP A 92 -4.44 5.66 -24.43
C TRP A 92 -5.57 4.62 -24.48
N LYS A 93 -5.27 3.42 -24.01
CA LYS A 93 -6.23 2.34 -23.80
C LYS A 93 -6.03 1.77 -22.41
N VAL A 94 -7.14 1.47 -21.74
CA VAL A 94 -7.13 0.86 -20.40
C VAL A 94 -7.95 -0.41 -20.46
N SER A 95 -7.44 -1.49 -19.86
CA SER A 95 -8.17 -2.75 -19.71
C SER A 95 -7.97 -3.37 -18.34
N LEU A 96 -8.99 -4.11 -17.90
CA LEU A 96 -8.98 -4.90 -16.67
C LEU A 96 -9.09 -6.39 -16.98
N GLU A 97 -8.30 -7.18 -16.27
CA GLU A 97 -8.30 -8.64 -16.35
C GLU A 97 -8.42 -9.20 -14.94
N THR A 98 -9.27 -10.19 -14.73
CA THR A 98 -9.42 -10.86 -13.42
C THR A 98 -8.06 -11.37 -12.96
N ALA A 99 -7.69 -11.12 -11.70
CA ALA A 99 -6.36 -11.42 -11.22
C ALA A 99 -6.02 -12.93 -11.19
N TYR A 100 -7.04 -13.82 -11.12
CA TYR A 100 -6.85 -15.26 -10.85
C TYR A 100 -7.44 -16.20 -11.91
N ASP A 101 -8.27 -15.70 -12.82
CA ASP A 101 -9.03 -16.55 -13.74
C ASP A 101 -8.20 -16.91 -14.99
N PRO A 102 -8.07 -18.19 -15.36
CA PRO A 102 -7.24 -18.62 -16.48
C PRO A 102 -7.84 -18.29 -17.86
N VAL A 103 -9.13 -17.93 -17.92
CA VAL A 103 -9.81 -17.52 -19.16
C VAL A 103 -9.86 -16.00 -19.22
N VAL A 104 -8.79 -15.42 -19.74
CA VAL A 104 -8.61 -13.97 -19.83
C VAL A 104 -9.45 -13.42 -20.98
N THR A 105 -10.55 -12.74 -20.67
CA THR A 105 -11.14 -11.78 -21.60
C THR A 105 -10.96 -10.39 -20.99
N GLY A 106 -9.88 -9.70 -21.35
CA GLY A 106 -9.61 -8.35 -20.87
C GLY A 106 -10.76 -7.40 -21.23
N GLN A 107 -11.38 -6.82 -20.21
CA GLN A 107 -12.44 -5.84 -20.38
C GLN A 107 -11.80 -4.48 -20.67
N LYS A 108 -12.01 -3.98 -21.89
CA LYS A 108 -11.62 -2.61 -22.25
C LYS A 108 -12.51 -1.60 -21.52
N LEU A 109 -11.88 -0.58 -20.95
CA LEU A 109 -12.53 0.54 -20.30
C LEU A 109 -12.56 1.77 -21.22
N ALA A 110 -13.54 2.64 -21.01
CA ALA A 110 -13.56 3.94 -21.66
C ALA A 110 -12.62 4.89 -20.92
N VAL A 111 -11.62 5.45 -21.63
CA VAL A 111 -10.79 6.55 -21.12
C VAL A 111 -11.57 7.84 -21.30
N GLN A 112 -11.86 8.53 -20.20
CA GLN A 112 -12.65 9.75 -20.20
C GLN A 112 -11.79 11.00 -20.40
N ASP A 113 -10.60 11.00 -19.80
CA ASP A 113 -9.68 12.13 -19.85
C ASP A 113 -8.24 11.68 -19.54
N THR A 114 -7.27 12.49 -19.96
CA THR A 114 -5.85 12.29 -19.67
C THR A 114 -5.19 13.64 -19.43
N VAL A 115 -4.65 13.85 -18.23
CA VAL A 115 -4.11 15.14 -17.80
C VAL A 115 -2.68 14.97 -17.31
N TYR A 116 -1.75 15.82 -17.77
CA TYR A 116 -0.39 15.82 -17.23
C TYR A 116 -0.36 16.56 -15.89
N ASN A 117 0.17 15.92 -14.86
CA ASN A 117 0.28 16.44 -13.51
C ASN A 117 1.73 16.86 -13.23
N GLU A 118 1.97 18.17 -13.21
CA GLU A 118 3.31 18.75 -13.01
C GLU A 118 3.86 18.48 -11.61
N THR A 119 3.02 18.24 -10.60
CA THR A 119 3.46 17.96 -9.23
C THR A 119 4.05 16.56 -9.12
N THR A 120 3.43 15.57 -9.77
CA THR A 120 3.87 14.17 -9.70
C THR A 120 4.71 13.74 -10.89
N GLY A 121 4.84 14.57 -11.94
CA GLY A 121 5.52 14.21 -13.19
C GLY A 121 4.85 13.08 -13.97
N CYS A 122 3.55 12.85 -13.75
CA CYS A 122 2.81 11.72 -14.32
C CYS A 122 1.63 12.18 -15.18
N TRP A 123 1.18 11.32 -16.09
CA TRP A 123 -0.11 11.43 -16.76
C TRP A 123 -1.21 10.77 -15.93
N ASP A 124 -2.18 11.55 -15.48
CA ASP A 124 -3.38 11.06 -14.82
C ASP A 124 -4.40 10.64 -15.89
N VAL A 125 -4.58 9.33 -16.03
CA VAL A 125 -5.49 8.69 -16.98
C VAL A 125 -6.78 8.31 -16.25
N ILE A 126 -7.91 8.91 -16.63
CA ILE A 126 -9.20 8.68 -16.00
C ILE A 126 -9.97 7.63 -16.80
N ALA A 127 -10.21 6.46 -16.19
CA ALA A 127 -10.91 5.34 -16.82
C ALA A 127 -12.23 5.03 -16.11
N MET A 128 -13.29 4.78 -16.89
CA MET A 128 -14.63 4.46 -16.38
C MET A 128 -14.80 2.95 -16.20
N VAL A 129 -15.19 2.52 -15.00
CA VAL A 129 -15.59 1.13 -14.73
C VAL A 129 -17.03 0.91 -15.22
N PRO A 130 -17.29 -0.04 -16.15
CA PRO A 130 -18.64 -0.36 -16.58
C PRO A 130 -19.51 -0.83 -15.41
N ALA A 131 -20.77 -0.41 -15.39
CA ALA A 131 -21.73 -0.90 -14.39
C ALA A 131 -21.97 -2.41 -14.47
N SER A 132 -21.66 -3.04 -15.61
CA SER A 132 -21.78 -4.48 -15.85
C SER A 132 -20.53 -5.28 -15.48
N LEU A 133 -19.40 -4.63 -15.16
CA LEU A 133 -18.18 -5.36 -14.80
C LEU A 133 -18.37 -5.96 -13.40
N PRO A 134 -18.20 -7.29 -13.21
CA PRO A 134 -18.37 -7.92 -11.90
C PRO A 134 -17.49 -7.29 -10.81
N ALA A 135 -17.93 -7.44 -9.56
CA ALA A 135 -17.11 -7.05 -8.43
C ALA A 135 -16.02 -8.10 -8.22
N ASP A 136 -14.75 -7.68 -8.30
CA ASP A 136 -13.57 -8.54 -8.16
C ASP A 136 -12.29 -7.69 -8.03
N LEU A 137 -11.15 -8.35 -7.81
CA LEU A 137 -9.82 -7.76 -7.88
C LEU A 137 -9.19 -8.01 -9.25
N TYR A 138 -8.81 -6.93 -9.91
CA TYR A 138 -8.36 -6.92 -11.29
C TYR A 138 -6.89 -6.49 -11.41
N ASN A 139 -6.21 -7.09 -12.39
CA ASN A 139 -4.99 -6.56 -12.98
C ASN A 139 -5.36 -5.39 -13.90
N LEU A 140 -4.56 -4.33 -13.86
CA LEU A 140 -4.70 -3.17 -14.74
C LEU A 140 -3.64 -3.24 -15.83
N THR A 141 -4.04 -2.99 -17.07
CA THR A 141 -3.13 -2.73 -18.18
C THR A 141 -3.45 -1.39 -18.81
N VAL A 142 -2.43 -0.55 -18.95
CA VAL A 142 -2.47 0.69 -19.73
C VAL A 142 -1.60 0.51 -20.97
N GLU A 143 -2.21 0.60 -22.15
CA GLU A 143 -1.51 0.66 -23.42
C GLU A 143 -1.49 2.10 -23.92
N VAL A 144 -0.32 2.59 -24.35
CA VAL A 144 -0.14 3.98 -24.78
C VAL A 144 0.93 4.06 -25.86
N GLU A 145 0.69 4.89 -26.87
CA GLU A 145 1.69 5.21 -27.89
C GLU A 145 2.43 6.48 -27.48
N CYS A 146 3.76 6.45 -27.46
CA CYS A 146 4.56 7.63 -27.20
C CYS A 146 5.81 7.62 -28.07
N GLN A 147 6.04 8.71 -28.82
CA GLN A 147 7.20 8.89 -29.69
C GLN A 147 7.42 7.77 -30.74
N GLY A 148 6.34 7.09 -31.15
CA GLY A 148 6.38 6.00 -32.13
C GLY A 148 6.54 4.60 -31.52
N ASP A 149 6.73 4.49 -30.21
CA ASP A 149 6.75 3.23 -29.47
C ASP A 149 5.40 2.98 -28.78
N ILE A 150 5.01 1.70 -28.70
CA ILE A 150 3.81 1.28 -27.96
C ILE A 150 4.26 0.66 -26.64
N TYR A 151 3.82 1.27 -25.54
CA TYR A 151 4.05 0.79 -24.19
C TYR A 151 2.83 0.01 -23.71
N GLN A 152 3.06 -1.15 -23.10
CA GLN A 152 2.04 -1.93 -22.41
C GLN A 152 2.44 -2.10 -20.95
N LEU A 153 1.78 -1.35 -20.07
CA LEU A 153 2.16 -1.20 -18.68
C LEU A 153 1.12 -1.92 -17.81
N SER A 154 1.52 -3.03 -17.18
CA SER A 154 0.61 -3.85 -16.39
C SER A 154 0.97 -3.85 -14.90
N THR A 155 -0.04 -3.68 -14.05
CA THR A 155 0.07 -3.84 -12.60
C THR A 155 -0.91 -4.91 -12.11
N PRO A 156 -0.43 -5.93 -11.40
CA PRO A 156 -1.33 -6.96 -10.88
C PRO A 156 -2.14 -6.40 -9.70
N ARG A 157 -3.36 -6.93 -9.53
CA ARG A 157 -4.20 -6.73 -8.34
C ARG A 157 -4.32 -5.26 -7.89
N SER A 158 -4.41 -4.33 -8.83
CA SER A 158 -4.32 -2.90 -8.57
C SER A 158 -5.68 -2.19 -8.65
N VAL A 159 -6.73 -2.84 -9.14
CA VAL A 159 -8.08 -2.26 -9.23
C VAL A 159 -9.09 -3.23 -8.62
N SER A 160 -9.68 -2.84 -7.49
CA SER A 160 -10.77 -3.58 -6.85
C SER A 160 -12.10 -2.93 -7.20
N VAL A 161 -12.93 -3.69 -7.92
CA VAL A 161 -14.26 -3.23 -8.30
C VAL A 161 -15.25 -3.77 -7.29
N VAL A 162 -16.08 -2.88 -6.74
CA VAL A 162 -17.13 -3.23 -5.77
C VAL A 162 -18.50 -2.76 -6.27
N GLY A 163 -19.58 -3.45 -5.89
CA GLY A 163 -20.93 -2.95 -6.16
C GLY A 163 -21.27 -1.72 -5.29
N GLU A 164 -20.84 -1.79 -4.02
CA GLU A 164 -21.01 -0.74 -3.02
C GLU A 164 -19.91 -0.79 -1.97
N TYR A 165 -19.65 0.35 -1.33
CA TYR A 165 -18.81 0.39 -0.14
C TYR A 165 -19.61 -0.13 1.05
N ARG A 166 -19.05 -1.09 1.80
CA ARG A 166 -19.75 -1.67 2.95
C ARG A 166 -19.92 -0.64 4.05
N GLN A 167 -21.11 -0.63 4.66
CA GLN A 167 -21.40 0.18 5.85
C GLN A 167 -20.59 -0.31 7.04
N GLU A 168 -20.48 -1.62 7.22
CA GLU A 168 -19.58 -2.23 8.20
C GLU A 168 -18.25 -2.57 7.51
N LEU A 169 -17.23 -1.74 7.73
CA LEU A 169 -15.90 -1.95 7.18
C LEU A 169 -15.14 -2.99 8.02
N SER A 170 -14.58 -3.99 7.34
CA SER A 170 -13.72 -5.01 7.94
C SER A 170 -12.35 -5.03 7.24
N PHE A 171 -11.27 -4.89 7.99
CA PHE A 171 -9.91 -5.03 7.45
C PHE A 171 -9.00 -5.77 8.43
N VAL A 172 -7.98 -6.42 7.88
CA VAL A 172 -6.95 -7.10 8.68
C VAL A 172 -5.71 -6.22 8.72
N HIS A 173 -5.10 -6.10 9.91
CA HIS A 173 -3.84 -5.39 10.10
C HIS A 173 -2.73 -6.38 10.49
N LEU A 174 -1.60 -6.30 9.79
CA LEU A 174 -0.40 -7.12 9.98
C LEU A 174 0.85 -6.22 10.00
N THR A 175 1.97 -6.78 10.43
CA THR A 175 3.29 -6.14 10.47
C THR A 175 4.37 -7.22 10.48
N ASP A 176 5.64 -6.85 10.27
CA ASP A 176 6.80 -7.67 10.63
C ASP A 176 6.86 -9.03 9.93
N PHE A 177 6.68 -9.05 8.60
CA PHE A 177 6.88 -10.28 7.83
C PHE A 177 8.34 -10.75 7.90
N HIS A 178 9.30 -9.81 7.99
CA HIS A 178 10.74 -10.08 8.06
C HIS A 178 11.19 -11.15 7.05
N ILE A 179 10.77 -11.00 5.79
CA ILE A 179 11.16 -11.92 4.71
C ILE A 179 12.68 -11.87 4.57
N GLY A 180 13.33 -13.01 4.81
CA GLY A 180 14.79 -13.14 4.83
C GLY A 180 15.37 -13.48 6.20
N ASP A 181 14.57 -13.41 7.26
CA ASP A 181 15.02 -13.67 8.62
C ASP A 181 15.62 -15.09 8.82
N PRO A 182 16.89 -15.18 9.26
CA PRO A 182 17.60 -16.45 9.38
C PRO A 182 17.04 -17.40 10.44
N ARG A 183 16.20 -16.91 11.36
CA ARG A 183 15.67 -17.70 12.49
C ARG A 183 14.86 -18.93 12.05
N GLY A 184 14.43 -19.00 10.77
CA GLY A 184 13.77 -20.18 10.20
C GLY A 184 14.63 -21.17 9.43
N PHE A 185 15.93 -20.90 9.22
CA PHE A 185 16.80 -21.79 8.44
C PHE A 185 16.95 -23.19 9.03
N LYS A 186 16.71 -23.35 10.33
CA LYS A 186 16.72 -24.66 11.01
C LYS A 186 15.63 -25.62 10.53
N GLU A 187 14.52 -25.10 10.00
CA GLU A 187 13.37 -25.89 9.54
C GLU A 187 13.41 -26.17 8.04
N ASN A 188 13.82 -25.19 7.22
CA ASN A 188 14.04 -25.35 5.78
C ASN A 188 14.99 -24.25 5.29
N PHE A 189 16.14 -24.63 4.74
CA PHE A 189 17.14 -23.67 4.24
C PHE A 189 16.64 -22.82 3.05
N ARG A 190 15.56 -23.24 2.38
CA ARG A 190 14.91 -22.52 1.27
C ARG A 190 13.73 -21.66 1.70
N GLN A 191 13.29 -21.75 2.96
CA GLN A 191 12.13 -21.01 3.48
C GLN A 191 12.38 -20.57 4.91
N THR A 192 12.63 -19.26 5.07
CA THR A 192 12.78 -18.61 6.37
C THR A 192 11.47 -18.62 7.16
N LEU A 193 11.55 -18.29 8.45
CA LEU A 193 10.38 -18.33 9.34
C LEU A 193 9.37 -17.27 8.91
N GLY A 194 9.86 -16.05 8.62
CA GLY A 194 9.08 -14.95 8.08
C GLY A 194 8.35 -15.34 6.80
N TRP A 195 9.02 -16.01 5.86
CA TRP A 195 8.39 -16.51 4.64
C TRP A 195 7.22 -17.46 4.94
N LYS A 196 7.46 -18.52 5.74
CA LYS A 196 6.41 -19.50 6.05
C LYS A 196 5.22 -18.87 6.76
N ALA A 197 5.49 -17.98 7.72
CA ALA A 197 4.46 -17.26 8.45
C ALA A 197 3.65 -16.36 7.51
N ALA A 198 4.30 -15.55 6.67
CA ALA A 198 3.63 -14.67 5.71
C ALA A 198 2.71 -15.44 4.76
N LYS A 199 3.19 -16.55 4.18
CA LYS A 199 2.36 -17.41 3.31
C LYS A 199 1.15 -17.98 4.03
N LYS A 200 1.31 -18.43 5.28
CA LYS A 200 0.19 -18.94 6.07
C LYS A 200 -0.82 -17.85 6.41
N SER A 201 -0.35 -16.67 6.79
CA SER A 201 -1.21 -15.51 7.04
C SER A 201 -2.02 -15.13 5.80
N VAL A 202 -1.40 -15.13 4.60
CA VAL A 202 -2.12 -14.89 3.33
C VAL A 202 -3.24 -15.91 3.13
N GLN A 203 -2.95 -17.21 3.31
CA GLN A 203 -3.96 -18.27 3.16
C GLN A 203 -5.14 -18.09 4.13
N GLU A 204 -4.87 -17.78 5.39
CA GLU A 204 -5.92 -17.55 6.39
C GLU A 204 -6.75 -16.30 6.07
N ILE A 205 -6.10 -15.23 5.61
CA ILE A 205 -6.78 -13.98 5.25
C ILE A 205 -7.65 -14.15 4.00
N ASN A 206 -7.19 -14.89 3.00
CA ASN A 206 -8.00 -15.17 1.82
C ASN A 206 -9.29 -15.94 2.19
N LEU A 207 -9.24 -16.81 3.21
CA LEU A 207 -10.44 -17.47 3.75
C LEU A 207 -11.37 -16.52 4.50
N LEU A 208 -10.82 -15.52 5.21
CA LEU A 208 -11.60 -14.47 5.90
C LEU A 208 -12.22 -13.47 4.93
N HIS A 209 -11.54 -13.20 3.81
CA HIS A 209 -11.93 -12.30 2.73
C HIS A 209 -12.41 -10.91 3.22
N PRO A 210 -11.58 -10.17 4.00
CA PRO A 210 -11.90 -8.83 4.47
C PRO A 210 -12.04 -7.83 3.30
N ASP A 211 -12.51 -6.61 3.57
CA ASP A 211 -12.60 -5.56 2.55
C ASP A 211 -11.22 -5.16 2.01
N PHE A 212 -10.21 -5.16 2.88
CA PHE A 212 -8.80 -5.02 2.51
C PHE A 212 -7.86 -5.47 3.64
N VAL A 213 -6.57 -5.49 3.34
CA VAL A 213 -5.48 -5.77 4.28
C VAL A 213 -4.58 -4.55 4.37
N VAL A 214 -4.12 -4.24 5.57
CA VAL A 214 -3.05 -3.27 5.83
C VAL A 214 -1.85 -4.00 6.42
N ILE A 215 -0.66 -3.76 5.87
CA ILE A 215 0.60 -4.27 6.40
C ILE A 215 1.51 -3.08 6.73
N THR A 216 1.77 -2.87 8.01
CA THR A 216 2.57 -1.73 8.47
C THR A 216 4.01 -2.14 8.74
N GLY A 217 4.87 -2.06 7.74
CA GLY A 217 6.32 -2.09 7.89
C GLY A 217 6.95 -3.43 8.25
N ASP A 218 8.27 -3.43 8.13
CA ASP A 218 9.17 -4.56 8.34
C ASP A 218 8.76 -5.79 7.52
N LEU A 219 8.50 -5.53 6.23
CA LEU A 219 8.19 -6.56 5.25
C LEU A 219 9.42 -7.43 4.95
N THR A 220 10.57 -6.78 4.78
CA THR A 220 11.87 -7.42 4.52
C THR A 220 12.74 -7.42 5.77
N PHE A 221 13.84 -8.17 5.78
CA PHE A 221 14.73 -8.25 6.95
C PHE A 221 15.95 -7.33 6.83
N GLY A 222 16.57 -7.21 5.65
CA GLY A 222 17.50 -6.14 5.32
C GLY A 222 18.81 -6.09 6.12
N GLN A 223 19.18 -7.16 6.84
CA GLN A 223 20.24 -7.14 7.86
C GLN A 223 21.22 -8.33 7.86
N LEU A 224 21.11 -9.33 6.98
CA LEU A 224 21.90 -10.56 7.13
C LEU A 224 23.13 -10.63 6.22
N TYR A 225 22.97 -10.51 4.90
CA TYR A 225 24.03 -10.66 3.91
C TYR A 225 24.06 -9.49 2.91
N PRO A 226 25.23 -9.19 2.32
CA PRO A 226 25.33 -8.25 1.22
C PRO A 226 24.36 -8.62 0.09
N TYR A 227 23.70 -7.62 -0.46
CA TYR A 227 22.81 -7.73 -1.63
C TYR A 227 21.46 -8.46 -1.43
N GLU A 228 21.05 -8.73 -0.18
CA GLU A 228 19.82 -9.49 0.11
C GLU A 228 18.52 -8.80 -0.27
N TYR A 229 18.45 -7.47 -0.24
CA TYR A 229 17.19 -6.77 -0.53
C TYR A 229 16.61 -7.16 -1.89
N SER A 230 17.46 -7.40 -2.89
CA SER A 230 17.02 -7.87 -4.20
C SER A 230 16.22 -9.18 -4.13
N PHE A 231 16.62 -10.09 -3.24
CA PHE A 231 15.95 -11.38 -3.04
C PHE A 231 14.74 -11.24 -2.10
N GLU A 232 14.89 -10.51 -1.00
CA GLU A 232 13.83 -10.33 0.01
C GLU A 232 12.64 -9.58 -0.56
N TYR A 233 12.85 -8.45 -1.24
CA TYR A 233 11.78 -7.68 -1.87
C TYR A 233 11.09 -8.46 -2.97
N ARG A 234 11.84 -9.19 -3.82
CA ARG A 234 11.25 -10.07 -4.85
C ARG A 234 10.40 -11.15 -4.21
N THR A 235 10.92 -11.85 -3.20
CA THR A 235 10.21 -12.91 -2.48
C THR A 235 8.96 -12.36 -1.80
N CYS A 236 9.07 -11.20 -1.14
CA CYS A 236 7.97 -10.53 -0.49
C CYS A 236 6.89 -10.15 -1.52
N TYR A 237 7.27 -9.54 -2.64
CA TYR A 237 6.37 -9.22 -3.74
C TYR A 237 5.61 -10.45 -4.25
N GLU A 238 6.30 -11.58 -4.48
CA GLU A 238 5.68 -12.85 -4.90
C GLU A 238 4.69 -13.41 -3.85
N ILE A 239 4.95 -13.22 -2.55
CA ILE A 239 4.02 -13.58 -1.48
C ILE A 239 2.80 -12.67 -1.50
N LEU A 240 3.00 -11.36 -1.64
CA LEU A 240 1.93 -10.38 -1.66
C LEU A 240 0.99 -10.61 -2.86
N GLN A 241 1.48 -11.11 -4.00
CA GLN A 241 0.63 -11.45 -5.15
C GLN A 241 -0.36 -12.59 -4.88
N GLN A 242 -0.27 -13.29 -3.76
CA GLN A 242 -1.18 -14.38 -3.40
C GLN A 242 -2.40 -13.92 -2.58
N PHE A 243 -2.50 -12.65 -2.18
CA PHE A 243 -3.69 -12.15 -1.49
C PHE A 243 -4.87 -12.05 -2.47
N ASP A 244 -6.06 -12.46 -2.06
CA ASP A 244 -7.28 -12.37 -2.89
C ASP A 244 -8.01 -11.02 -2.73
N VAL A 245 -7.54 -10.19 -1.80
CA VAL A 245 -8.13 -8.91 -1.40
C VAL A 245 -7.14 -7.75 -1.59
N PRO A 246 -7.63 -6.50 -1.69
CA PRO A 246 -6.78 -5.30 -1.76
C PRO A 246 -5.77 -5.25 -0.60
N THR A 247 -4.52 -4.86 -0.88
CA THR A 247 -3.44 -4.83 0.11
C THR A 247 -2.75 -3.47 0.13
N TYR A 248 -2.70 -2.83 1.30
CA TYR A 248 -2.08 -1.54 1.54
C TYR A 248 -0.83 -1.70 2.40
N LEU A 249 0.29 -1.12 1.96
CA LEU A 249 1.59 -1.23 2.64
C LEU A 249 2.08 0.14 3.12
N VAL A 250 2.78 0.18 4.25
CA VAL A 250 3.64 1.33 4.64
C VAL A 250 5.00 0.81 5.10
N PRO A 251 6.11 1.54 4.87
CA PRO A 251 7.45 1.03 5.18
C PRO A 251 7.79 1.07 6.67
N GLY A 252 8.60 0.09 7.10
CA GLY A 252 9.26 0.04 8.40
C GLY A 252 10.75 0.39 8.31
N ASN A 253 11.48 0.19 9.41
CA ASN A 253 12.92 0.42 9.45
C ASN A 253 13.69 -0.66 8.71
N HIS A 254 13.27 -1.93 8.82
CA HIS A 254 13.92 -3.03 8.09
C HIS A 254 13.73 -2.94 6.59
N ASP A 255 12.70 -2.23 6.13
CA ASP A 255 12.50 -1.95 4.72
C ASP A 255 13.41 -0.84 4.18
N GLY A 256 13.95 0.00 5.07
CA GLY A 256 14.63 1.23 4.70
C GLY A 256 16.11 1.32 5.03
N TYR A 257 16.75 0.26 5.54
CA TYR A 257 18.19 0.33 5.83
C TYR A 257 19.04 0.52 4.58
N ILE A 258 20.17 1.22 4.75
CA ILE A 258 21.23 1.29 3.76
C ILE A 258 22.37 0.39 4.18
N GLN A 259 22.54 -0.73 3.47
CA GLN A 259 23.58 -1.71 3.74
C GLN A 259 24.28 -2.12 2.44
N THR A 260 25.61 -2.22 2.48
CA THR A 260 26.41 -2.79 1.36
C THR A 260 26.15 -2.13 -0.01
N GLY A 261 25.83 -0.84 -0.01
CA GLY A 261 25.53 -0.07 -1.23
C GLY A 261 24.09 -0.21 -1.76
N GLN A 262 23.22 -0.94 -1.06
CA GLN A 262 21.79 -0.99 -1.33
C GLN A 262 21.03 -0.05 -0.40
N ASP A 263 20.10 0.72 -0.96
CA ASP A 263 19.14 1.52 -0.19
C ASP A 263 17.78 0.84 -0.22
N GLY A 264 17.32 0.33 0.92
CA GLY A 264 16.04 -0.36 1.04
C GLY A 264 14.84 0.47 0.57
N LEU A 265 14.82 1.79 0.81
CA LEU A 265 13.70 2.64 0.36
C LEU A 265 13.64 2.75 -1.17
N THR A 266 14.78 2.68 -1.86
CA THR A 266 14.79 2.60 -3.33
C THR A 266 14.20 1.27 -3.82
N PHE A 267 14.44 0.16 -3.11
CA PHE A 267 13.77 -1.11 -3.41
C PHE A 267 12.27 -1.03 -3.11
N TRP A 268 11.85 -0.35 -2.04
CA TRP A 268 10.45 -0.11 -1.75
C TRP A 268 9.74 0.64 -2.89
N GLU A 269 10.30 1.75 -3.37
CA GLU A 269 9.71 2.52 -4.46
C GLU A 269 9.60 1.71 -5.76
N ARG A 270 10.63 0.91 -6.03
CA ARG A 270 10.68 0.00 -7.16
C ARG A 270 9.61 -1.09 -7.11
N PHE A 271 9.45 -1.78 -5.98
CA PHE A 271 8.54 -2.94 -5.85
C PHE A 271 7.13 -2.56 -5.41
N PHE A 272 7.00 -1.63 -4.46
CA PHE A 272 5.73 -1.29 -3.80
C PHE A 272 5.20 0.11 -4.11
N GLY A 273 6.03 1.15 -4.23
CA GLY A 273 5.64 2.42 -4.83
C GLY A 273 5.92 3.58 -3.90
N PRO A 274 5.17 4.70 -4.00
CA PRO A 274 5.32 5.83 -3.10
C PRO A 274 5.48 5.40 -1.63
N LEU A 275 6.42 6.06 -0.93
CA LEU A 275 6.73 5.78 0.47
C LEU A 275 5.58 6.16 1.41
N TYR A 276 4.73 7.08 0.97
CA TYR A 276 3.56 7.57 1.69
C TYR A 276 2.51 8.02 0.68
N TYR A 277 1.24 7.78 1.03
CA TYR A 277 0.09 7.97 0.15
C TYR A 277 -1.19 7.96 0.99
N SER A 278 -2.33 8.26 0.37
CA SER A 278 -3.64 8.10 0.98
C SER A 278 -4.67 7.56 0.01
N PHE A 279 -5.71 6.95 0.58
CA PHE A 279 -6.81 6.35 -0.14
C PHE A 279 -8.10 6.45 0.65
N ASP A 280 -9.22 6.33 -0.07
CA ASP A 280 -10.55 6.35 0.51
C ASP A 280 -11.23 4.99 0.36
N TYR A 281 -12.01 4.60 1.37
CA TYR A 281 -13.02 3.55 1.28
C TYR A 281 -14.38 4.18 1.58
N GLY A 282 -15.13 4.50 0.54
CA GLY A 282 -16.37 5.28 0.69
C GLY A 282 -16.09 6.67 1.26
N ASP A 283 -16.64 6.95 2.43
CA ASP A 283 -16.47 8.20 3.18
C ASP A 283 -15.35 8.15 4.23
N ARG A 284 -14.58 7.07 4.26
CA ARG A 284 -13.51 6.81 5.24
C ARG A 284 -12.15 7.03 4.61
N HIS A 285 -11.32 7.82 5.27
CA HIS A 285 -10.02 8.22 4.78
C HIS A 285 -8.88 7.48 5.50
N PHE A 286 -7.89 7.04 4.73
CA PHE A 286 -6.71 6.33 5.23
C PHE A 286 -5.44 7.00 4.71
N THR A 287 -4.53 7.38 5.61
CA THR A 287 -3.25 8.01 5.28
C THR A 287 -2.10 7.09 5.68
N GLY A 288 -1.35 6.58 4.71
CA GLY A 288 -0.13 5.81 4.91
C GLY A 288 1.10 6.71 5.04
N VAL A 289 1.86 6.53 6.11
CA VAL A 289 3.01 7.37 6.46
C VAL A 289 4.29 6.52 6.52
N ASN A 290 5.35 6.98 5.85
CA ASN A 290 6.69 6.46 6.06
C ASN A 290 7.22 7.00 7.39
N SER A 291 7.03 6.22 8.44
CA SER A 291 7.56 6.51 9.78
C SER A 291 9.07 6.29 9.93
N TYR A 292 9.79 5.91 8.86
CA TYR A 292 11.25 5.73 8.85
C TYR A 292 11.91 6.64 7.79
N ASP A 293 11.40 7.86 7.65
CA ASP A 293 11.82 8.88 6.68
C ASP A 293 13.12 9.59 7.11
N TRP A 294 14.07 8.85 7.66
CA TRP A 294 15.37 9.41 8.03
C TRP A 294 16.20 9.76 6.79
N PRO A 295 17.02 10.84 6.85
CA PRO A 295 18.02 11.11 5.82
C PRO A 295 18.95 9.91 5.62
N SER A 296 19.37 9.65 4.38
CA SER A 296 20.20 8.50 3.98
C SER A 296 21.35 8.18 4.96
N ARG A 297 22.11 9.20 5.38
CA ARG A 297 23.23 9.06 6.34
C ARG A 297 22.84 8.44 7.70
N SER A 298 21.58 8.57 8.10
CA SER A 298 21.03 8.08 9.37
C SER A 298 20.37 6.70 9.22
N ARG A 299 20.27 6.15 8.00
CA ARG A 299 19.68 4.83 7.73
C ARG A 299 20.73 3.74 7.55
N HIS A 300 22.02 4.06 7.68
CA HIS A 300 23.09 3.09 7.53
C HIS A 300 23.01 1.99 8.60
N ALA A 301 23.29 0.77 8.16
CA ALA A 301 23.38 -0.39 9.01
C ALA A 301 24.50 -1.32 8.49
N ILE A 302 25.06 -2.14 9.39
CA ILE A 302 26.10 -3.11 9.08
C ILE A 302 25.67 -4.44 9.67
N SER A 303 25.21 -5.35 8.81
CA SER A 303 24.62 -6.63 9.23
C SER A 303 23.48 -6.36 10.23
N TYR A 304 23.48 -7.06 11.37
CA TYR A 304 22.47 -6.90 12.42
C TYR A 304 22.59 -5.61 13.24
N VAL A 305 23.55 -4.74 12.92
CA VAL A 305 23.77 -3.48 13.65
C VAL A 305 23.23 -2.33 12.82
N ALA A 306 21.99 -1.93 13.09
CA ALA A 306 21.44 -0.67 12.60
C ALA A 306 21.89 0.50 13.47
N PHE A 307 22.30 1.61 12.86
CA PHE A 307 22.68 2.82 13.61
C PHE A 307 21.48 3.68 14.01
N ASN A 308 20.34 3.47 13.36
CA ASN A 308 19.06 4.04 13.75
C ASN A 308 17.97 3.03 13.42
N TRP A 309 16.97 2.89 14.29
CA TRP A 309 15.80 2.04 14.08
C TRP A 309 14.51 2.72 14.58
N GLY A 310 14.63 3.94 15.12
CA GLY A 310 13.49 4.70 15.64
C GLY A 310 12.71 5.38 14.52
N GLY A 311 11.52 5.88 14.85
CA GLY A 311 10.68 6.59 13.90
C GLY A 311 11.12 8.04 13.65
N HIS A 312 10.98 8.50 12.42
CA HIS A 312 11.17 9.89 12.01
C HIS A 312 10.36 10.19 10.75
N VAL A 313 9.82 11.41 10.69
CA VAL A 313 9.07 11.93 9.55
C VAL A 313 9.60 13.33 9.25
N GLN A 314 10.05 13.56 8.01
CA GLN A 314 10.57 14.88 7.63
C GLN A 314 9.45 15.91 7.51
N ALA A 315 9.81 17.19 7.59
CA ALA A 315 8.86 18.30 7.56
C ALA A 315 7.99 18.32 6.29
N GLU A 316 8.54 17.92 5.14
CA GLU A 316 7.81 17.85 3.88
C GLU A 316 6.68 16.82 3.93
N GLN A 317 6.98 15.60 4.37
CA GLN A 317 5.97 14.55 4.55
C GLN A 317 4.94 14.95 5.62
N LEU A 318 5.37 15.54 6.75
CA LEU A 318 4.45 16.04 7.78
C LEU A 318 3.49 17.12 7.22
N SER A 319 4.00 18.04 6.40
CA SER A 319 3.18 19.06 5.74
C SER A 319 2.16 18.42 4.79
N TRP A 320 2.59 17.43 4.01
CA TRP A 320 1.70 16.71 3.11
C TRP A 320 0.59 15.98 3.88
N VAL A 321 0.93 15.28 4.97
CA VAL A 321 -0.06 14.59 5.83
C VAL A 321 -1.05 15.59 6.42
N ALA A 322 -0.57 16.75 6.89
CA ALA A 322 -1.45 17.79 7.43
C ALA A 322 -2.43 18.32 6.38
N ASP A 323 -1.95 18.60 5.17
CA ASP A 323 -2.80 19.05 4.06
C ASP A 323 -3.79 17.97 3.61
N ASP A 324 -3.39 16.70 3.68
CA ASP A 324 -4.23 15.57 3.33
C ASP A 324 -5.40 15.39 4.29
N LEU A 325 -5.11 15.34 5.58
CA LEU A 325 -6.14 15.25 6.63
C LEU A 325 -7.07 16.48 6.62
N ALA A 326 -6.52 17.68 6.41
CA ALA A 326 -7.32 18.90 6.33
C ALA A 326 -8.33 18.89 5.17
N ARG A 327 -8.02 18.21 4.06
CA ARG A 327 -8.93 18.07 2.90
C ARG A 327 -10.10 17.13 3.15
N HIS A 328 -9.95 16.13 4.01
CA HIS A 328 -10.99 15.13 4.30
C HIS A 328 -11.89 15.52 5.50
N GLY A 329 -11.46 16.47 6.33
CA GLY A 329 -12.26 17.02 7.42
C GLY A 329 -12.47 16.04 8.58
N ASP A 330 -13.50 16.27 9.39
CA ASP A 330 -13.73 15.57 10.67
C ASP A 330 -14.36 14.17 10.53
N GLY A 331 -14.38 13.59 9.32
CA GLY A 331 -14.86 12.24 9.06
C GLY A 331 -13.97 11.17 9.72
N PHE A 332 -14.26 9.89 9.43
CA PHE A 332 -13.36 8.83 9.85
C PHE A 332 -12.01 8.98 9.12
N ASN A 333 -10.95 9.16 9.89
CA ASN A 333 -9.57 9.23 9.41
C ASN A 333 -8.72 8.21 10.17
N ALA A 334 -7.96 7.38 9.46
CA ALA A 334 -6.99 6.45 10.04
C ALA A 334 -5.59 6.70 9.49
N VAL A 335 -4.61 6.84 10.38
CA VAL A 335 -3.20 6.98 10.00
C VAL A 335 -2.50 5.64 10.18
N LEU A 336 -1.84 5.17 9.12
CA LEU A 336 -1.13 3.90 9.06
C LEU A 336 0.38 4.19 9.09
N LEU A 337 1.06 3.68 10.12
CA LEU A 337 2.49 3.86 10.33
C LEU A 337 3.06 2.67 11.10
N HIS A 338 4.38 2.47 11.02
CA HIS A 338 5.05 1.35 11.68
C HIS A 338 5.67 1.78 13.03
N HIS A 339 6.60 2.73 13.02
CA HIS A 339 7.25 3.24 14.24
C HIS A 339 6.59 4.51 14.78
N ASN A 340 6.63 4.70 16.09
CA ASN A 340 6.26 5.96 16.71
C ASN A 340 7.11 7.11 16.09
N PRO A 341 6.49 8.08 15.40
CA PRO A 341 7.22 9.13 14.67
C PRO A 341 7.90 10.15 15.60
N LEU A 342 7.62 10.11 16.91
CA LEU A 342 8.17 11.02 17.92
C LEU A 342 9.39 10.43 18.66
N TRP A 343 9.98 9.36 18.15
CA TRP A 343 11.09 8.68 18.85
C TRP A 343 12.43 9.40 18.62
N GLU A 344 12.73 10.41 19.44
CA GLU A 344 14.07 10.97 19.54
C GLU A 344 15.01 10.01 20.30
N THR A 345 15.90 9.30 19.60
CA THR A 345 17.06 8.64 20.24
C THR A 345 18.18 9.66 20.43
N VAL A 346 17.96 10.68 21.28
CA VAL A 346 19.09 11.44 21.83
C VAL A 346 19.71 10.55 22.91
N ASN A 347 20.72 9.77 22.54
CA ASN A 347 21.63 9.13 23.49
C ASN A 347 22.70 10.13 23.94
#